data_AF-A0A285K9V3-F1
#
_entry.id   AF-A0A285K9V3-F1
#
_cell.length_a   1.000
_cell.length_b   1.000
_cell.length_c   1.000
_cell.angle_alpha   90.00
_cell.angle_beta   90.00
_cell.angle_gamma   90.00
#
_symmetry.space_group_name_H-M   'P 1'
#
loop_
_entity.id
_entity.type
_entity.pdbx_description
1 polymer ?
#
loop_
_entity_poly.entity_id
_entity_poly.type
_entity_poly.pdbx_seq_one_letter_code
_entity_poly.pdbx_strand_id
1 'polypeptide(L)'
;MSTNPLVAPSHDSTTWYTGLGLVEDAAGIANGIRDNSWVDGTLGGVGASLDMLSMAVDPLGTLVSWGVSWLMEHVKPLKEALDWLAGNADEVAAHATTWSNVSAFTDQARQQYADRLGMEVSGWFGSSGDAYREHAQSHIQVLDGLATAARGISYAVEGAGLLVALVRGIVRDLIAEFIGTLAARLPQWLAEEGLTLGLATPVVIGQVSALVAKWVNKIQHFVRGLLNSLRRLHPMLDDLAEIFTKLSGRSDALARTDPAAPSGGSEFRSGFPRGSDFIDGGEGYSERAAEAYRRIRESPDDVPRAAANTGLDPAVLERMRQNLFVQQHDISLGPNEVERGYFTPDDGIADLWDGAANGTLDANGLSRFRNLAAHEYVENKLMEAGLPYRPSHPDAFDADGMRILSREHPGAHDLAPNEWRPDAPFQHWARFGIDGSGLRMADDLSNLDEVVEAALRGLER
;
A
#
# COMPACT_ATOMS: atom_id res chain seq x y z
N MET A 1 8.14 -1.48 -39.90
CA MET A 1 6.78 -1.00 -39.60
C MET A 1 6.90 0.02 -38.48
N SER A 2 6.35 1.22 -38.65
CA SER A 2 6.46 2.32 -37.69
C SER A 2 5.37 2.19 -36.62
N THR A 3 5.73 2.19 -35.33
CA THR A 3 4.78 2.13 -34.21
C THR A 3 4.34 3.54 -33.80
N ASN A 4 3.06 3.69 -33.48
CA ASN A 4 2.39 4.96 -33.18
C ASN A 4 2.76 5.47 -31.77
N PRO A 5 3.28 6.70 -31.59
CA PRO A 5 3.70 7.25 -30.30
C PRO A 5 2.55 7.60 -29.33
N LEU A 6 1.28 7.36 -29.71
CA LEU A 6 0.10 7.61 -28.88
C LEU A 6 -0.48 6.34 -28.23
N VAL A 7 0.17 5.19 -28.37
CA VAL A 7 -0.27 3.92 -27.76
C VAL A 7 0.85 3.42 -26.85
N ALA A 8 0.65 3.56 -25.53
CA ALA A 8 1.55 3.02 -24.53
C ALA A 8 1.54 1.48 -24.58
N PRO A 9 2.69 0.80 -24.70
CA PRO A 9 2.78 -0.65 -24.52
C PRO A 9 2.39 -1.01 -23.08
N SER A 10 1.64 -2.09 -22.88
CA SER A 10 1.36 -2.63 -21.55
C SER A 10 2.66 -3.09 -20.88
N HIS A 11 2.90 -2.62 -19.66
CA HIS A 11 4.00 -3.07 -18.82
C HIS A 11 3.50 -4.18 -17.89
N ASP A 12 4.03 -5.40 -18.11
CA ASP A 12 3.93 -6.50 -17.15
C ASP A 12 4.95 -6.28 -16.03
N SER A 13 4.48 -6.22 -14.79
CA SER A 13 5.23 -5.85 -13.58
C SER A 13 5.84 -7.02 -12.81
N THR A 14 5.86 -8.24 -13.35
CA THR A 14 6.36 -9.40 -12.60
C THR A 14 7.68 -9.92 -13.16
N THR A 15 8.81 -9.71 -12.44
CA THR A 15 9.51 -10.77 -11.68
C THR A 15 10.96 -10.43 -11.25
N TRP A 16 11.35 -10.92 -10.06
CA TRP A 16 12.50 -11.85 -9.92
C TRP A 16 12.46 -12.73 -8.66
N TYR A 17 11.52 -12.49 -7.72
CA TYR A 17 11.11 -13.44 -6.69
C TYR A 17 9.58 -13.43 -6.59
N THR A 18 8.90 -14.34 -7.29
CA THR A 18 7.42 -14.42 -7.27
C THR A 18 6.81 -14.76 -5.90
N GLY A 19 7.60 -14.80 -4.82
CA GLY A 19 7.19 -15.14 -3.47
C GLY A 19 6.82 -13.87 -2.70
N LEU A 20 7.82 -13.14 -2.18
CA LEU A 20 7.50 -11.91 -1.47
C LEU A 20 7.00 -10.77 -2.37
N GLY A 21 7.39 -10.64 -3.66
CA GLY A 21 6.87 -9.53 -4.48
C GLY A 21 5.35 -9.60 -4.64
N LEU A 22 4.84 -10.83 -4.79
CA LEU A 22 3.40 -11.10 -4.76
C LEU A 22 2.79 -10.92 -3.35
N VAL A 23 3.53 -11.19 -2.28
CA VAL A 23 3.11 -10.90 -0.89
C VAL A 23 2.99 -9.39 -0.65
N GLU A 24 3.98 -8.60 -1.06
CA GLU A 24 3.98 -7.15 -0.95
C GLU A 24 2.90 -6.52 -1.83
N ASP A 25 2.72 -7.00 -3.06
CA ASP A 25 1.62 -6.59 -3.95
C ASP A 25 0.27 -6.89 -3.28
N ALA A 26 0.10 -8.11 -2.75
CA ALA A 26 -1.12 -8.48 -2.02
C ALA A 26 -1.34 -7.60 -0.79
N ALA A 27 -0.28 -7.28 -0.04
CA ALA A 27 -0.36 -6.40 1.14
C ALA A 27 -0.73 -4.96 0.74
N GLY A 28 -0.12 -4.43 -0.31
CA GLY A 28 -0.42 -3.10 -0.85
C GLY A 28 -1.87 -2.98 -1.31
N ILE A 29 -2.35 -3.96 -2.08
CA ILE A 29 -3.74 -4.00 -2.55
C ILE A 29 -4.70 -4.18 -1.36
N ALA A 30 -4.41 -5.10 -0.44
CA ALA A 30 -5.24 -5.35 0.75
C ALA A 30 -5.34 -4.10 1.64
N ASN A 31 -4.25 -3.36 1.83
CA ASN A 31 -4.24 -2.10 2.58
C ASN A 31 -5.03 -1.01 1.84
N GLY A 32 -4.87 -0.87 0.52
CA GLY A 32 -5.67 0.07 -0.26
C GLY A 32 -7.19 -0.19 -0.14
N ILE A 33 -7.59 -1.46 -0.14
CA ILE A 33 -8.99 -1.86 0.06
C ILE A 33 -9.46 -1.49 1.47
N ARG A 34 -8.65 -1.81 2.48
CA ARG A 34 -8.91 -1.50 3.90
C ARG A 34 -9.07 0.00 4.14
N ASP A 35 -8.26 0.82 3.49
CA ASP A 35 -8.25 2.27 3.65
C ASP A 35 -9.33 2.97 2.81
N ASN A 36 -10.23 2.20 2.18
CA ASN A 36 -11.34 2.69 1.36
C ASN A 36 -10.90 3.56 0.17
N SER A 37 -9.69 3.37 -0.36
CA SER A 37 -9.18 4.15 -1.51
C SER A 37 -10.03 3.97 -2.78
N TRP A 38 -10.75 2.85 -2.86
CA TRP A 38 -11.68 2.51 -3.93
C TRP A 38 -13.04 3.21 -3.83
N VAL A 39 -13.41 3.72 -2.64
CA VAL A 39 -14.71 4.35 -2.42
C VAL A 39 -14.76 5.73 -3.07
N ASP A 40 -15.83 5.98 -3.83
CA ASP A 40 -16.06 7.27 -4.47
C ASP A 40 -16.23 8.38 -3.41
N GLY A 41 -15.50 9.50 -3.56
CA GLY A 41 -15.52 10.60 -2.60
C GLY A 41 -16.89 11.24 -2.38
N THR A 42 -17.86 11.02 -3.29
CA THR A 42 -19.26 11.42 -3.08
C THR A 42 -19.97 10.63 -1.99
N LEU A 43 -19.46 9.44 -1.64
CA LEU A 43 -19.93 8.60 -0.55
C LEU A 43 -19.08 8.75 0.71
N GLY A 44 -17.82 9.20 0.58
CA GLY A 44 -16.81 9.31 1.64
C GLY A 44 -17.01 10.40 2.71
N GLY A 45 -18.19 11.04 2.78
CA GLY A 45 -18.52 12.08 3.76
C GLY A 45 -19.62 11.70 4.78
N VAL A 46 -20.20 10.51 4.67
CA VAL A 46 -21.23 10.04 5.61
C VAL A 46 -20.58 9.07 6.59
N GLY A 47 -20.23 9.59 7.77
CA GLY A 47 -19.69 8.81 8.87
C GLY A 47 -20.58 7.61 9.18
N ALA A 48 -19.94 6.45 9.36
CA ALA A 48 -20.58 5.18 9.67
C ALA A 48 -21.58 5.31 10.84
N SER A 49 -22.88 5.31 10.53
CA SER A 49 -23.92 4.98 11.49
C SER A 49 -24.24 3.49 11.32
N LEU A 50 -23.57 2.64 12.11
CA LEU A 50 -23.81 1.20 12.20
C LEU A 50 -25.05 0.90 13.06
N ASP A 51 -26.21 1.40 12.65
CA ASP A 51 -27.51 0.99 13.19
C ASP A 51 -28.46 0.70 12.02
N MET A 52 -28.18 -0.37 11.28
CA MET A 52 -29.04 -0.82 10.17
C MET A 52 -29.80 -2.11 10.50
N LEU A 53 -30.48 -2.12 11.64
CA LEU A 53 -31.68 -2.93 11.82
C LEU A 53 -32.92 -2.03 11.68
N SER A 54 -33.17 -1.57 10.46
CA SER A 54 -34.39 -0.83 10.12
C SER A 54 -35.45 -1.80 9.63
N MET A 55 -36.49 -1.98 10.44
CA MET A 55 -37.70 -2.76 10.12
C MET A 55 -38.16 -2.46 8.70
N ALA A 56 -38.60 -3.52 8.00
CA ALA A 56 -39.17 -3.41 6.66
C ALA A 56 -40.51 -2.65 6.71
N VAL A 57 -40.46 -1.33 6.77
CA VAL A 57 -41.57 -0.48 6.37
C VAL A 57 -41.49 -0.39 4.86
N ASP A 58 -42.54 -0.84 4.15
CA ASP A 58 -42.70 -0.61 2.72
C ASP A 58 -43.34 0.78 2.55
N PRO A 59 -42.53 1.84 2.31
CA PRO A 59 -43.08 3.18 2.19
C PRO A 59 -44.03 3.25 0.99
N LEU A 60 -43.77 2.49 -0.08
CA LEU A 60 -44.60 2.46 -1.29
C LEU A 60 -45.96 1.78 -1.09
N GLY A 61 -46.06 0.84 -0.16
CA GLY A 61 -47.33 0.22 0.25
C GLY A 61 -48.35 1.25 0.75
N THR A 62 -47.91 2.38 1.31
CA THR A 62 -48.81 3.47 1.74
C THR A 62 -49.49 4.18 0.56
N LEU A 63 -48.85 4.27 -0.61
CA LEU A 63 -49.44 4.89 -1.80
C LEU A 63 -50.60 4.05 -2.36
N VAL A 64 -50.48 2.73 -2.30
CA VAL A 64 -51.55 1.80 -2.69
C VAL A 64 -52.77 1.99 -1.79
N SER A 65 -52.56 2.25 -0.49
CA SER A 65 -53.65 2.50 0.47
C SER A 65 -54.47 3.75 0.17
N TRP A 66 -53.93 4.71 -0.58
CA TRP A 66 -54.64 5.93 -0.98
C TRP A 66 -55.49 5.76 -2.25
N GLY A 67 -55.44 4.60 -2.92
CA GLY A 67 -56.33 4.28 -4.04
C GLY A 67 -56.04 5.02 -5.35
N VAL A 68 -54.85 5.61 -5.52
CA VAL A 68 -54.50 6.45 -6.68
C VAL A 68 -53.72 5.66 -7.73
N SER A 69 -54.43 4.92 -8.59
CA SER A 69 -53.79 4.00 -9.57
C SER A 69 -52.89 4.69 -10.61
N TRP A 70 -53.17 5.95 -10.98
CA TRP A 70 -52.36 6.70 -11.96
C TRP A 70 -50.99 7.14 -11.40
N LEU A 71 -50.91 7.32 -10.07
CA LEU A 71 -49.68 7.69 -9.39
C LEU A 71 -48.69 6.52 -9.35
N MET A 72 -49.21 5.29 -9.30
CA MET A 72 -48.39 4.07 -9.27
C MET A 72 -47.51 3.91 -10.51
N GLU A 73 -47.99 4.32 -11.68
CA GLU A 73 -47.19 4.29 -12.92
C GLU A 73 -45.97 5.20 -12.84
N HIS A 74 -46.12 6.36 -12.17
CA HIS A 74 -45.05 7.35 -12.02
C HIS A 74 -44.06 6.98 -10.91
N VAL A 75 -44.50 6.24 -9.90
CA VAL A 75 -43.65 5.85 -8.76
C VAL A 75 -42.93 4.53 -9.00
N LYS A 76 -43.34 3.74 -10.00
CA LYS A 76 -42.69 2.48 -10.39
C LYS A 76 -41.15 2.56 -10.52
N PRO A 77 -40.55 3.60 -11.13
CA PRO A 77 -39.08 3.70 -11.23
C PRO A 77 -38.37 3.77 -9.87
N LEU A 78 -39.01 4.33 -8.84
CA LEU A 78 -38.46 4.39 -7.48
C LEU A 78 -38.54 3.03 -6.79
N LYS A 79 -39.60 2.25 -7.07
CA LYS A 79 -39.72 0.86 -6.63
C LYS A 79 -38.62 -0.02 -7.22
N GLU A 80 -38.44 0.07 -8.54
CA GLU A 80 -37.42 -0.71 -9.25
C GLU A 80 -36.01 -0.37 -8.72
N ALA A 81 -35.73 0.89 -8.36
CA ALA A 81 -34.47 1.27 -7.73
C ALA A 81 -34.25 0.66 -6.34
N LEU A 82 -35.31 0.48 -5.55
CA LEU A 82 -35.24 -0.22 -4.26
C LEU A 82 -34.99 -1.72 -4.46
N ASP A 83 -35.67 -2.33 -5.42
CA ASP A 83 -35.53 -3.75 -5.76
C ASP A 83 -34.11 -4.06 -6.27
N TRP A 84 -33.47 -3.17 -7.04
CA TRP A 84 -32.08 -3.32 -7.47
C TRP A 84 -31.07 -3.34 -6.33
N LEU A 85 -31.38 -2.66 -5.22
CA LEU A 85 -30.51 -2.59 -4.03
C LEU A 85 -30.87 -3.64 -2.98
N ALA A 86 -31.93 -4.43 -3.21
CA ALA A 86 -32.36 -5.51 -2.33
C ALA A 86 -31.47 -6.76 -2.52
N GLY A 87 -30.20 -6.64 -2.13
CA GLY A 87 -29.26 -7.76 -2.05
C GLY A 87 -29.32 -8.49 -0.69
N ASN A 88 -28.69 -9.67 -0.63
CA ASN A 88 -28.57 -10.47 0.59
C ASN A 88 -27.30 -10.09 1.37
N ALA A 89 -27.43 -9.16 2.33
CA ALA A 89 -26.29 -8.69 3.13
C ALA A 89 -25.68 -9.80 4.01
N ASP A 90 -26.50 -10.73 4.50
CA ASP A 90 -26.04 -11.84 5.34
C ASP A 90 -25.17 -12.82 4.54
N GLU A 91 -25.51 -13.04 3.28
CA GLU A 91 -24.71 -13.87 2.36
C GLU A 91 -23.37 -13.20 2.03
N VAL A 92 -23.35 -11.88 1.81
CA VAL A 92 -22.10 -11.12 1.62
C VAL A 92 -21.22 -11.20 2.87
N ALA A 93 -21.79 -11.01 4.07
CA ALA A 93 -21.07 -11.13 5.33
C ALA A 93 -20.53 -12.56 5.57
N ALA A 94 -21.30 -13.58 5.20
CA ALA A 94 -20.87 -14.97 5.26
C ALA A 94 -19.70 -15.26 4.30
N HIS A 95 -19.70 -14.68 3.10
CA HIS A 95 -18.56 -14.77 2.17
C HIS A 95 -17.32 -14.06 2.70
N ALA A 96 -17.46 -12.85 3.25
CA ALA A 96 -16.34 -12.13 3.88
C ALA A 96 -15.73 -12.93 5.03
N THR A 97 -16.58 -13.51 5.89
CA THR A 97 -16.17 -14.38 7.01
C THR A 97 -15.44 -15.63 6.51
N THR A 98 -15.92 -16.24 5.42
CA THR A 98 -15.25 -17.39 4.79
C THR A 98 -13.81 -17.05 4.42
N TRP A 99 -13.59 -15.92 3.75
CA TRP A 99 -12.24 -15.47 3.36
C TRP A 99 -11.36 -15.12 4.56
N SER A 100 -11.93 -14.50 5.60
CA SER A 100 -11.23 -14.26 6.86
C SER A 100 -10.78 -15.57 7.53
N ASN A 101 -11.64 -16.58 7.55
CA ASN A 101 -11.32 -17.90 8.11
C ASN A 101 -10.21 -18.59 7.31
N VAL A 102 -10.22 -18.49 5.97
CA VAL A 102 -9.15 -19.00 5.10
C VAL A 102 -7.82 -18.30 5.41
N SER A 103 -7.82 -16.97 5.55
CA SER A 103 -6.63 -16.20 5.93
C SER A 103 -6.09 -16.65 7.28
N ALA A 104 -6.94 -16.73 8.31
CA ALA A 104 -6.54 -17.11 9.66
C ALA A 104 -5.99 -18.55 9.72
N PHE A 105 -6.65 -19.49 9.04
CA PHE A 105 -6.17 -20.88 8.96
C PHE A 105 -4.80 -20.97 8.27
N THR A 106 -4.61 -20.23 7.17
CA THR A 106 -3.35 -20.22 6.42
C THR A 106 -2.22 -19.59 7.22
N ASP A 107 -2.49 -18.47 7.91
CA ASP A 107 -1.51 -17.83 8.79
C ASP A 107 -1.17 -18.71 10.00
N GLN A 108 -2.15 -19.41 10.57
CA GLN A 108 -1.90 -20.38 11.64
C GLN A 108 -1.01 -21.53 11.16
N ALA A 109 -1.24 -22.06 9.97
CA ALA A 109 -0.39 -23.10 9.38
C ALA A 109 1.03 -22.59 9.14
N ARG A 110 1.19 -21.34 8.65
CA ARG A 110 2.47 -20.65 8.50
C ARG A 110 3.23 -20.55 9.83
N GLN A 111 2.57 -20.06 10.88
CA GLN A 111 3.18 -19.91 12.21
C GLN A 111 3.61 -21.27 12.78
N GLN A 112 2.75 -22.29 12.71
CA GLN A 112 3.09 -23.64 13.15
C GLN A 112 4.29 -24.22 12.40
N TYR A 113 4.42 -23.94 11.10
CA TYR A 113 5.56 -24.38 10.33
C TYR A 113 6.84 -23.65 10.76
N ALA A 114 6.80 -22.32 10.90
CA ALA A 114 7.93 -21.53 11.39
C ALA A 114 8.41 -21.97 12.79
N ASP A 115 7.46 -22.22 13.70
CA ASP A 115 7.75 -22.67 15.05
C ASP A 115 8.45 -24.04 15.05
N ARG A 116 7.92 -25.01 14.30
CA ARG A 116 8.54 -26.33 14.17
C ARG A 116 9.91 -26.25 13.51
N LEU A 117 10.10 -25.36 12.53
CA LEU A 117 11.40 -25.13 11.92
C LEU A 117 12.42 -24.63 12.96
N GLY A 118 12.05 -23.69 13.82
CA GLY A 118 12.91 -23.19 14.88
C GLY A 118 13.20 -24.23 15.98
N MET A 119 12.21 -25.07 16.34
CA MET A 119 12.35 -26.02 17.44
C MET A 119 13.01 -27.34 17.03
N GLU A 120 12.61 -27.92 15.90
CA GLU A 120 12.91 -29.32 15.57
C GLU A 120 14.17 -29.47 14.70
N VAL A 121 14.56 -28.43 13.94
CA VAL A 121 15.74 -28.49 13.04
C VAL A 121 16.83 -27.48 13.39
N SER A 122 16.75 -26.80 14.54
CA SER A 122 17.81 -25.88 15.00
C SER A 122 19.13 -26.59 15.30
N GLY A 123 19.09 -27.86 15.71
CA GLY A 123 20.28 -28.68 15.92
C GLY A 123 20.85 -29.34 14.65
N TRP A 124 20.20 -29.15 13.49
CA TRP A 124 20.64 -29.76 12.23
C TRP A 124 21.63 -28.84 11.52
N PHE A 125 22.91 -29.08 11.78
CA PHE A 125 24.03 -28.33 11.21
C PHE A 125 24.53 -28.95 9.89
N GLY A 126 25.14 -28.10 9.05
CA GLY A 126 25.70 -28.47 7.75
C GLY A 126 24.76 -28.17 6.59
N SER A 127 25.31 -28.23 5.37
CA SER A 127 24.68 -27.70 4.15
C SER A 127 23.29 -28.25 3.85
N SER A 128 23.00 -29.50 4.21
CA SER A 128 21.66 -30.09 4.02
C SER A 128 20.62 -29.50 4.98
N GLY A 129 21.01 -29.16 6.21
CA GLY A 129 20.14 -28.50 7.17
C GLY A 129 19.88 -27.04 6.80
N ASP A 130 20.91 -26.35 6.30
CA ASP A 130 20.78 -24.97 5.78
C ASP A 130 19.83 -24.92 4.57
N ALA A 131 20.04 -25.79 3.58
CA ALA A 131 19.19 -25.86 2.39
C ALA A 131 17.73 -26.22 2.72
N TYR A 132 17.50 -27.10 3.71
CA TYR A 132 16.15 -27.38 4.20
C TYR A 132 15.50 -26.15 4.84
N ARG A 133 16.24 -25.41 5.68
CA ARG A 133 15.73 -24.18 6.31
C ARG A 133 15.39 -23.11 5.27
N GLU A 134 16.25 -22.90 4.28
CA GLU A 134 15.99 -21.95 3.19
C GLU A 134 14.74 -22.33 2.37
N HIS A 135 14.61 -23.62 2.03
CA HIS A 135 13.43 -24.14 1.33
C HIS A 135 12.15 -23.95 2.17
N ALA A 136 12.22 -24.25 3.48
CA ALA A 136 11.10 -24.07 4.39
C ALA A 136 10.71 -22.60 4.56
N GLN A 137 11.68 -21.68 4.62
CA GLN A 137 11.42 -20.23 4.66
C GLN A 137 10.72 -19.75 3.38
N SER A 138 11.12 -20.25 2.21
CA SER A 138 10.41 -19.97 0.96
C SER A 138 8.94 -20.41 1.00
N HIS A 139 8.65 -21.56 1.63
CA HIS A 139 7.29 -22.06 1.81
C HIS A 139 6.49 -21.20 2.81
N ILE A 140 7.11 -20.78 3.91
CA ILE A 140 6.53 -19.87 4.92
C ILE A 140 6.13 -18.53 4.28
N GLN A 141 6.98 -17.95 3.43
CA GLN A 141 6.67 -16.71 2.73
C GLN A 141 5.49 -16.86 1.75
N VAL A 142 5.41 -17.98 1.03
CA VAL A 142 4.26 -18.26 0.15
C VAL A 142 2.95 -18.37 0.95
N LEU A 143 2.98 -19.03 2.12
CA LEU A 143 1.82 -19.11 3.00
C LEU A 143 1.42 -17.72 3.55
N ASP A 144 2.38 -16.85 3.83
CA ASP A 144 2.10 -15.47 4.25
C ASP A 144 1.37 -14.67 3.17
N GLY A 145 1.81 -14.80 1.91
CA GLY A 145 1.17 -14.15 0.77
C GLY A 145 -0.25 -14.66 0.52
N LEU A 146 -0.45 -15.99 0.63
CA LEU A 146 -1.79 -16.58 0.51
C LEU A 146 -2.72 -16.10 1.63
N ALA A 147 -2.22 -16.02 2.87
CA ALA A 147 -2.98 -15.50 4.01
C ALA A 147 -3.33 -14.02 3.82
N THR A 148 -2.39 -13.23 3.30
CA THR A 148 -2.56 -11.78 3.04
C THR A 148 -3.55 -11.54 1.90
N ALA A 149 -3.44 -12.25 0.77
CA ALA A 149 -4.36 -12.14 -0.34
C ALA A 149 -5.79 -12.53 0.06
N ALA A 150 -5.95 -13.63 0.80
CA ALA A 150 -7.26 -14.04 1.34
C ALA A 150 -7.87 -12.97 2.28
N ARG A 151 -7.04 -12.29 3.07
CA ARG A 151 -7.47 -11.18 3.94
C ARG A 151 -7.93 -9.97 3.13
N GLY A 152 -7.20 -9.61 2.08
CA GLY A 152 -7.57 -8.56 1.14
C GLY A 152 -8.93 -8.82 0.49
N ILE A 153 -9.19 -10.05 0.05
CA ILE A 153 -10.50 -10.45 -0.49
C ILE A 153 -11.60 -10.33 0.56
N SER A 154 -11.33 -10.71 1.82
CA SER A 154 -12.28 -10.54 2.92
C SER A 154 -12.68 -9.07 3.12
N TYR A 155 -11.70 -8.15 3.18
CA TYR A 155 -11.94 -6.72 3.29
C TYR A 155 -12.74 -6.16 2.11
N ALA A 156 -12.46 -6.64 0.89
CA ALA A 156 -13.17 -6.20 -0.31
C ALA A 156 -14.66 -6.57 -0.25
N VAL A 157 -14.96 -7.83 0.12
CA VAL A 157 -16.33 -8.34 0.20
C VAL A 157 -17.09 -7.66 1.34
N GLU A 158 -16.46 -7.48 2.50
CA GLU A 158 -17.03 -6.76 3.64
C GLU A 158 -17.32 -5.29 3.28
N GLY A 159 -16.33 -4.59 2.74
CA GLY A 159 -16.45 -3.19 2.33
C GLY A 159 -17.52 -2.97 1.26
N ALA A 160 -17.58 -3.84 0.25
CA ALA A 160 -18.63 -3.81 -0.77
C ALA A 160 -20.03 -4.03 -0.15
N GLY A 161 -20.16 -4.99 0.77
CA GLY A 161 -21.40 -5.24 1.50
C GLY A 161 -21.87 -4.04 2.33
N LEU A 162 -20.95 -3.42 3.06
CA LEU A 162 -21.21 -2.20 3.84
C LEU A 162 -21.61 -1.03 2.95
N LEU A 163 -20.94 -0.84 1.81
CA LEU A 163 -21.26 0.24 0.88
C LEU A 163 -22.64 0.08 0.24
N VAL A 164 -22.98 -1.15 -0.18
CA VAL A 164 -24.32 -1.47 -0.69
C VAL A 164 -25.38 -1.24 0.40
N ALA A 165 -25.11 -1.65 1.64
CA ALA A 165 -26.02 -1.43 2.76
C ALA A 165 -26.25 0.06 3.01
N LEU A 166 -25.19 0.87 3.03
CA LEU A 166 -25.27 2.33 3.17
C LEU A 166 -26.14 2.96 2.08
N VAL A 167 -25.87 2.66 0.81
CA VAL A 167 -26.62 3.25 -0.31
C VAL A 167 -28.08 2.81 -0.30
N ARG A 168 -28.36 1.55 0.05
CA ARG A 168 -29.73 1.05 0.28
C ARG A 168 -30.44 1.83 1.38
N GLY A 169 -29.76 2.14 2.49
CA GLY A 169 -30.30 2.98 3.56
C GLY A 169 -30.67 4.37 3.06
N ILE A 170 -29.73 5.05 2.39
CA ILE A 170 -29.96 6.39 1.81
C ILE A 170 -31.13 6.38 0.83
N VAL A 171 -31.20 5.40 -0.07
CA VAL A 171 -32.30 5.30 -1.05
C VAL A 171 -33.64 5.07 -0.37
N ARG A 172 -33.70 4.22 0.66
CA ARG A 172 -34.91 4.04 1.48
C ARG A 172 -35.37 5.35 2.10
N ASP A 173 -34.46 6.11 2.70
CA ASP A 173 -34.78 7.38 3.35
C ASP A 173 -35.26 8.44 2.35
N LEU A 174 -34.62 8.53 1.18
CA LEU A 174 -35.06 9.40 0.10
C LEU A 174 -36.47 9.04 -0.39
N ILE A 175 -36.79 7.75 -0.50
CA ILE A 175 -38.13 7.28 -0.87
C ILE A 175 -39.15 7.63 0.22
N ALA A 176 -38.80 7.46 1.50
CA ALA A 176 -39.68 7.84 2.61
C ALA A 176 -39.98 9.36 2.60
N GLU A 177 -38.96 10.20 2.38
CA GLU A 177 -39.11 11.65 2.27
C GLU A 177 -39.94 12.05 1.04
N PHE A 178 -39.76 11.35 -0.10
CA PHE A 178 -40.61 11.52 -1.28
C PHE A 178 -42.08 11.24 -0.97
N ILE A 179 -42.37 10.16 -0.26
CA ILE A 179 -43.76 9.79 0.09
C ILE A 179 -44.36 10.78 1.08
N GLY A 180 -43.59 11.26 2.06
CA GLY A 180 -44.02 12.35 2.93
C GLY A 180 -44.37 13.62 2.12
N THR A 181 -43.58 13.94 1.10
CA THR A 181 -43.85 15.06 0.19
C THR A 181 -45.12 14.83 -0.63
N LEU A 182 -45.35 13.60 -1.12
CA LEU A 182 -46.59 13.24 -1.81
C LEU A 182 -47.81 13.36 -0.88
N ALA A 183 -47.73 12.86 0.36
CA ALA A 183 -48.80 12.95 1.34
C ALA A 183 -49.29 14.39 1.56
N ALA A 184 -48.33 15.33 1.64
CA ALA A 184 -48.62 16.74 1.84
C ALA A 184 -49.23 17.42 0.60
N ARG A 185 -48.85 17.01 -0.62
CA ARG A 185 -49.29 17.65 -1.87
C ARG A 185 -50.51 17.02 -2.51
N LEU A 186 -50.76 15.73 -2.26
CA LEU A 186 -51.86 14.99 -2.87
C LEU A 186 -53.24 15.62 -2.63
N PRO A 187 -53.58 16.14 -1.43
CA PRO A 187 -54.87 16.82 -1.23
C PRO A 187 -55.04 18.07 -2.10
N GLN A 188 -53.96 18.82 -2.33
CA GLN A 188 -54.00 20.01 -3.18
C GLN A 188 -54.24 19.64 -4.64
N TRP A 189 -53.55 18.61 -5.15
CA TRP A 189 -53.74 18.13 -6.52
C TRP A 189 -55.15 17.60 -6.76
N LEU A 190 -55.70 16.81 -5.83
CA LEU A 190 -57.08 16.31 -5.93
C LEU A 190 -58.11 17.45 -5.89
N ALA A 191 -57.85 18.49 -5.10
CA ALA A 191 -58.71 19.69 -5.09
C ALA A 191 -58.62 20.46 -6.41
N GLU A 192 -57.42 20.63 -6.99
CA GLU A 192 -57.23 21.27 -8.30
C GLU A 192 -57.94 20.49 -9.42
N GLU A 193 -57.83 19.16 -9.46
CA GLU A 193 -58.53 18.33 -10.45
C GLU A 193 -60.05 18.37 -10.26
N GLY A 194 -60.53 18.26 -9.03
CA GLY A 194 -61.96 18.29 -8.71
C GLY A 194 -62.61 19.64 -9.01
N LEU A 195 -61.94 20.74 -8.66
CA LEU A 195 -62.44 22.11 -8.90
C LEU A 195 -62.39 22.50 -10.38
N THR A 196 -61.43 21.96 -11.14
CA THR A 196 -61.33 22.21 -12.59
C THR A 196 -62.08 21.19 -13.45
N LEU A 197 -62.87 20.29 -12.84
CA LEU A 197 -63.59 19.21 -13.52
C LEU A 197 -62.66 18.37 -14.44
N GLY A 198 -61.41 18.17 -14.03
CA GLY A 198 -60.40 17.40 -14.78
C GLY A 198 -59.62 18.18 -15.84
N LEU A 199 -59.85 19.50 -16.01
CA LEU A 199 -59.07 20.30 -16.96
C LEU A 199 -57.62 20.55 -16.49
N ALA A 200 -57.35 20.53 -15.17
CA ALA A 200 -56.00 20.69 -14.63
C ALA A 200 -55.16 19.40 -14.64
N THR A 201 -55.74 18.25 -14.98
CA THR A 201 -55.06 16.95 -14.94
C THR A 201 -53.70 16.92 -15.68
N PRO A 202 -53.54 17.51 -16.90
CA PRO A 202 -52.24 17.55 -17.56
C PRO A 202 -51.17 18.31 -16.77
N VAL A 203 -51.57 19.38 -16.06
CA VAL A 203 -50.66 20.20 -15.24
C VAL A 203 -50.22 19.42 -14.00
N VAL A 204 -51.17 18.76 -13.33
CA VAL A 204 -50.91 17.92 -12.14
C VAL A 204 -49.96 16.78 -12.48
N ILE A 205 -50.20 16.06 -13.60
CA ILE A 205 -49.30 15.01 -14.09
C ILE A 205 -47.87 15.56 -14.33
N GLY A 206 -47.76 16.75 -14.92
CA GLY A 206 -46.47 17.41 -15.13
C GLY A 206 -45.74 17.73 -13.81
N GLN A 207 -46.47 18.22 -12.81
CA GLN A 207 -45.91 18.51 -11.48
C GLN A 207 -45.43 17.24 -10.75
N VAL A 208 -46.22 16.16 -10.82
CA VAL A 208 -45.87 14.87 -10.23
C VAL A 208 -44.65 14.28 -10.93
N SER A 209 -44.62 14.31 -12.27
CA SER A 209 -43.49 13.84 -13.07
C SER A 209 -42.21 14.60 -12.76
N ALA A 210 -42.28 15.93 -12.62
CA ALA A 210 -41.13 16.75 -12.23
C ALA A 210 -40.64 16.44 -10.81
N LEU A 211 -41.56 16.18 -9.88
CA LEU A 211 -41.22 15.77 -8.52
C LEU A 211 -40.52 14.41 -8.52
N VAL A 212 -41.09 13.41 -9.18
CA VAL A 212 -40.49 12.08 -9.34
C VAL A 212 -39.10 12.19 -9.96
N ALA A 213 -38.95 12.94 -11.06
CA ALA A 213 -37.66 13.13 -11.73
C ALA A 213 -36.60 13.73 -10.81
N LYS A 214 -36.97 14.69 -9.95
CA LYS A 214 -36.06 15.25 -8.94
C LYS A 214 -35.54 14.17 -7.98
N TRP A 215 -36.40 13.29 -7.50
CA TRP A 215 -36.03 12.21 -6.57
C TRP A 215 -35.24 11.10 -7.24
N VAL A 216 -35.62 10.71 -8.45
CA VAL A 216 -34.86 9.78 -9.28
C VAL A 216 -33.44 10.31 -9.50
N ASN A 217 -33.27 11.60 -9.81
CA ASN A 217 -31.95 12.20 -9.99
C ASN A 217 -31.09 12.14 -8.71
N LYS A 218 -31.68 12.37 -7.53
CA LYS A 218 -30.97 12.21 -6.25
C LYS A 218 -30.53 10.76 -6.03
N ILE A 219 -31.41 9.80 -6.26
CA ILE A 219 -31.08 8.37 -6.11
C ILE A 219 -30.01 7.95 -7.10
N GLN A 220 -30.13 8.37 -8.37
CA GLN A 220 -29.14 8.10 -9.41
C GLN A 220 -27.74 8.60 -9.04
N HIS A 221 -27.63 9.74 -8.35
CA HIS A 221 -26.34 10.25 -7.88
C HIS A 221 -25.63 9.24 -6.95
N PHE A 222 -26.32 8.72 -5.93
CA PHE A 222 -25.74 7.74 -4.99
C PHE A 222 -25.50 6.38 -5.64
N VAL A 223 -26.41 5.91 -6.49
CA VAL A 223 -26.23 4.65 -7.24
C VAL A 223 -25.02 4.75 -8.17
N ARG A 224 -24.77 5.89 -8.81
CA ARG A 224 -23.55 6.09 -9.62
C ARG A 224 -22.29 6.07 -8.76
N GLY A 225 -22.29 6.70 -7.59
CA GLY A 225 -21.18 6.60 -6.63
C GLY A 225 -20.87 5.15 -6.24
N LEU A 226 -21.91 4.35 -5.98
CA LEU A 226 -21.77 2.92 -5.69
C LEU A 226 -21.13 2.17 -6.86
N LEU A 227 -21.69 2.33 -8.07
CA LEU A 227 -21.18 1.66 -9.27
C LEU A 227 -19.74 2.06 -9.59
N ASN A 228 -19.39 3.34 -9.41
CA ASN A 228 -18.03 3.82 -9.59
C ASN A 228 -17.07 3.19 -8.58
N SER A 229 -17.49 3.09 -7.31
CA SER A 229 -16.70 2.45 -6.26
C SER A 229 -16.47 0.97 -6.59
N LEU A 230 -17.52 0.23 -6.94
CA LEU A 230 -17.41 -1.19 -7.31
C LEU A 230 -16.53 -1.41 -8.56
N ARG A 231 -16.58 -0.49 -9.54
CA ARG A 231 -15.69 -0.52 -10.70
C ARG A 231 -14.23 -0.29 -10.36
N ARG A 232 -13.94 0.50 -9.32
CA ARG A 232 -12.57 0.70 -8.79
C ARG A 232 -12.11 -0.50 -7.97
N LEU A 233 -13.02 -1.16 -7.27
CA LEU A 233 -12.72 -2.34 -6.46
C LEU A 233 -12.49 -3.60 -7.31
N HIS A 234 -13.21 -3.76 -8.43
CA HIS A 234 -13.11 -4.95 -9.27
C HIS A 234 -11.69 -5.32 -9.73
N PRO A 235 -10.87 -4.40 -10.30
CA PRO A 235 -9.50 -4.74 -10.70
C PRO A 235 -8.63 -5.14 -9.49
N MET A 236 -8.81 -4.51 -8.33
CA MET A 236 -8.08 -4.88 -7.11
C MET A 236 -8.38 -6.33 -6.67
N LEU A 237 -9.62 -6.79 -6.86
CA LEU A 237 -10.01 -8.18 -6.61
C LEU A 237 -9.41 -9.15 -7.62
N ASP A 238 -9.37 -8.77 -8.89
CA ASP A 238 -8.77 -9.59 -9.96
C ASP A 238 -7.26 -9.75 -9.70
N ASP A 239 -6.57 -8.67 -9.34
CA ASP A 239 -5.15 -8.68 -9.00
C ASP A 239 -4.87 -9.60 -7.78
N LEU A 240 -5.68 -9.52 -6.72
CA LEU A 240 -5.57 -10.41 -5.56
C LEU A 240 -5.82 -11.88 -5.93
N ALA A 241 -6.78 -12.17 -6.80
CA ALA A 241 -7.08 -13.52 -7.26
C ALA A 241 -5.95 -14.10 -8.12
N GLU A 242 -5.35 -13.26 -8.98
CA GLU A 242 -4.19 -13.63 -9.77
C GLU A 242 -2.97 -13.93 -8.89
N ILE A 243 -2.68 -13.05 -7.93
CA ILE A 243 -1.63 -13.25 -6.93
C ILE A 243 -1.85 -14.56 -6.16
N PHE A 244 -3.06 -14.78 -5.65
CA PHE A 244 -3.40 -16.01 -4.94
C PHE A 244 -3.15 -17.26 -5.79
N THR A 245 -3.54 -17.23 -7.07
CA THR A 245 -3.34 -18.34 -8.01
C THR A 245 -1.85 -18.59 -8.27
N LYS A 246 -1.07 -17.53 -8.50
CA LYS A 246 0.39 -17.62 -8.69
C LYS A 246 1.09 -18.20 -7.46
N LEU A 247 0.72 -17.72 -6.26
CA LEU A 247 1.27 -18.22 -4.99
C LEU A 247 0.88 -19.67 -4.71
N SER A 248 -0.36 -20.07 -5.01
CA SER A 248 -0.80 -21.47 -4.91
C SER A 248 0.02 -22.38 -5.83
N GLY A 249 0.23 -21.96 -7.08
CA GLY A 249 1.07 -22.71 -8.02
C GLY A 249 2.53 -22.82 -7.55
N ARG A 250 3.05 -21.78 -6.90
CA ARG A 250 4.39 -21.80 -6.31
C ARG A 250 4.48 -22.72 -5.10
N SER A 251 3.46 -22.75 -4.24
CA SER A 251 3.38 -23.69 -3.12
C SER A 251 3.47 -25.14 -3.63
N ASP A 252 2.70 -25.48 -4.67
CA ASP A 252 2.74 -26.81 -5.31
C ASP A 252 4.09 -27.13 -5.97
N ALA A 253 4.78 -26.12 -6.50
CA ALA A 253 6.11 -26.29 -7.09
C ALA A 253 7.16 -26.55 -5.99
N LEU A 254 7.13 -25.77 -4.91
CA LEU A 254 8.02 -25.95 -3.75
C LEU A 254 7.83 -27.34 -3.14
N ALA A 255 6.58 -27.78 -2.96
CA ALA A 255 6.27 -29.12 -2.42
C ALA A 255 6.83 -30.28 -3.26
N ARG A 256 7.16 -30.05 -4.54
CA ARG A 256 7.71 -31.05 -5.47
C ARG A 256 9.22 -30.93 -5.72
N THR A 257 9.86 -29.91 -5.17
CA THR A 257 11.28 -29.62 -5.42
C THR A 257 12.16 -30.31 -4.38
N ASP A 258 13.29 -30.90 -4.81
CA ASP A 258 14.30 -31.44 -3.90
C ASP A 258 15.07 -30.30 -3.20
N PRO A 259 15.00 -30.17 -1.86
CA PRO A 259 15.70 -29.11 -1.13
C PRO A 259 17.22 -29.17 -1.25
N ALA A 260 17.79 -30.35 -1.57
CA ALA A 260 19.23 -30.55 -1.67
C ALA A 260 19.76 -30.53 -3.11
N ALA A 261 18.90 -30.33 -4.11
CA ALA A 261 19.37 -30.15 -5.47
C ALA A 261 20.23 -28.87 -5.54
N PRO A 262 21.44 -28.91 -6.14
CA PRO A 262 22.16 -27.68 -6.45
C PRO A 262 21.20 -26.81 -7.25
N SER A 263 21.15 -25.51 -6.94
CA SER A 263 20.38 -24.52 -7.71
C SER A 263 20.84 -24.59 -9.17
N GLY A 264 20.23 -25.49 -9.92
CA GLY A 264 20.58 -25.77 -11.29
C GLY A 264 20.24 -24.51 -12.06
N GLY A 265 21.26 -23.93 -12.69
CA GLY A 265 21.07 -22.87 -13.67
C GLY A 265 19.97 -23.31 -14.62
N SER A 266 18.80 -22.70 -14.47
CA SER A 266 17.77 -22.75 -15.47
C SER A 266 18.34 -21.98 -16.66
N GLU A 267 18.78 -22.72 -17.68
CA GLU A 267 18.88 -22.18 -19.01
C GLU A 267 17.49 -21.64 -19.39
N PHE A 268 17.32 -20.33 -19.42
CA PHE A 268 16.29 -19.72 -20.25
C PHE A 268 16.82 -18.52 -21.03
N ARG A 269 16.57 -18.60 -22.33
CA ARG A 269 16.96 -17.65 -23.37
C ARG A 269 16.11 -16.37 -23.30
N SER A 270 16.80 -15.24 -23.44
CA SER A 270 16.40 -13.95 -24.03
C SER A 270 14.95 -13.48 -23.85
N GLY A 271 14.78 -12.49 -22.97
CA GLY A 271 13.63 -11.58 -22.95
C GLY A 271 13.65 -10.64 -21.76
N PHE A 272 14.53 -9.63 -21.76
CA PHE A 272 14.50 -8.54 -20.76
C PHE A 272 13.32 -7.59 -21.03
N PRO A 273 12.47 -7.27 -20.03
CA PRO A 273 11.75 -6.01 -19.96
C PRO A 273 12.56 -4.99 -19.12
N ARG A 274 12.58 -3.72 -19.56
CA ARG A 274 13.25 -2.61 -18.86
C ARG A 274 12.24 -1.87 -17.95
N GLY A 275 12.59 -1.70 -16.68
CA GLY A 275 11.95 -0.82 -15.68
C GLY A 275 12.54 -1.14 -14.30
N SER A 276 13.21 -0.19 -13.64
CA SER A 276 13.93 -0.42 -12.38
C SER A 276 13.07 -0.11 -11.16
N ASP A 277 13.06 -0.96 -10.14
CA ASP A 277 12.44 -0.72 -8.81
C ASP A 277 13.07 0.48 -8.05
N PHE A 278 14.08 1.10 -8.63
CA PHE A 278 14.89 2.17 -8.06
C PHE A 278 14.50 3.53 -8.65
N ILE A 279 14.57 4.57 -7.83
CA ILE A 279 14.37 5.95 -8.27
C ILE A 279 15.45 6.31 -9.30
N ASP A 280 14.99 6.71 -10.49
CA ASP A 280 15.76 7.19 -11.64
C ASP A 280 16.75 6.17 -12.27
N GLY A 281 16.40 5.67 -13.48
CA GLY A 281 17.26 4.89 -14.37
C GLY A 281 18.15 5.74 -15.30
N GLY A 282 18.46 6.98 -14.90
CA GLY A 282 19.25 7.95 -15.65
C GLY A 282 20.77 7.67 -15.71
N GLU A 283 21.56 8.69 -16.04
CA GLU A 283 23.04 8.61 -16.08
C GLU A 283 23.59 8.28 -14.68
N GLY A 284 23.91 7.01 -14.44
CA GLY A 284 24.42 6.53 -13.15
C GLY A 284 23.88 5.17 -12.72
N TYR A 285 22.79 4.69 -13.34
CA TYR A 285 22.23 3.37 -13.04
C TYR A 285 23.22 2.23 -13.41
N SER A 286 23.59 1.42 -12.42
CA SER A 286 24.37 0.20 -12.61
C SER A 286 23.49 -1.02 -12.39
N GLU A 287 23.30 -1.83 -13.44
CA GLU A 287 22.57 -3.10 -13.33
C GLU A 287 23.28 -4.08 -12.38
N ARG A 288 24.61 -4.03 -12.32
CA ARG A 288 25.41 -4.85 -11.39
C ARG A 288 25.14 -4.47 -9.95
N ALA A 289 25.13 -3.16 -9.65
CA ALA A 289 24.77 -2.67 -8.33
C ALA A 289 23.30 -2.98 -8.02
N ALA A 290 22.40 -2.87 -9.00
CA ALA A 290 20.99 -3.20 -8.86
C ALA A 290 20.81 -4.67 -8.45
N GLU A 291 21.51 -5.60 -9.11
CA GLU A 291 21.55 -7.03 -8.77
C GLU A 291 22.13 -7.26 -7.36
N ALA A 292 23.18 -6.54 -6.99
CA ALA A 292 23.78 -6.63 -5.67
C ALA A 292 22.83 -6.16 -4.56
N TYR A 293 22.22 -4.99 -4.72
CA TYR A 293 21.24 -4.43 -3.77
C TYR A 293 20.06 -5.37 -3.58
N ARG A 294 19.57 -5.92 -4.70
CA ARG A 294 18.53 -6.95 -4.75
C ARG A 294 18.91 -8.20 -3.94
N ARG A 295 20.10 -8.75 -4.16
CA ARG A 295 20.63 -9.88 -3.38
C ARG A 295 20.77 -9.55 -1.89
N ILE A 296 21.33 -8.39 -1.55
CA ILE A 296 21.59 -7.97 -0.16
C ILE A 296 20.28 -7.80 0.63
N ARG A 297 19.24 -7.24 -0.01
CA ARG A 297 17.90 -7.13 0.56
C ARG A 297 17.34 -8.48 1.00
N GLU A 298 17.59 -9.51 0.21
CA GLU A 298 17.08 -10.87 0.42
C GLU A 298 18.00 -11.76 1.27
N SER A 299 19.16 -11.26 1.70
CA SER A 299 20.19 -12.01 2.43
C SER A 299 20.32 -11.53 3.88
N PRO A 300 19.38 -11.90 4.80
CA PRO A 300 19.46 -11.49 6.20
C PRO A 300 20.72 -12.05 6.91
N ASP A 301 21.29 -13.14 6.40
CA ASP A 301 22.51 -13.76 6.92
C ASP A 301 23.78 -12.93 6.62
N ASP A 302 23.72 -11.94 5.71
CA ASP A 302 24.86 -11.08 5.43
C ASP A 302 25.20 -10.19 6.62
N VAL A 303 24.23 -9.82 7.46
CA VAL A 303 24.48 -8.96 8.63
C VAL A 303 25.32 -9.68 9.69
N PRO A 304 24.96 -10.90 10.15
CA PRO A 304 25.83 -11.66 11.04
C PRO A 304 27.24 -11.89 10.48
N ARG A 305 27.37 -12.15 9.17
CA ARG A 305 28.66 -12.35 8.51
C ARG A 305 29.49 -11.06 8.46
N ALA A 306 28.88 -9.96 8.04
CA ALA A 306 29.51 -8.65 8.00
C ALA A 306 29.92 -8.21 9.41
N ALA A 307 29.09 -8.42 10.42
CA ALA A 307 29.44 -8.14 11.81
C ALA A 307 30.66 -8.94 12.27
N ALA A 308 30.68 -10.25 11.98
CA ALA A 308 31.82 -11.11 12.33
C ALA A 308 33.13 -10.69 11.64
N ASN A 309 33.06 -10.25 10.37
CA ASN A 309 34.23 -9.87 9.59
C ASN A 309 34.73 -8.45 9.87
N THR A 310 33.83 -7.54 10.26
CA THR A 310 34.15 -6.12 10.44
C THR A 310 34.30 -5.72 11.92
N GLY A 311 33.75 -6.52 12.83
CA GLY A 311 33.71 -6.23 14.26
C GLY A 311 32.66 -5.19 14.68
N LEU A 312 31.78 -4.77 13.76
CA LEU A 312 30.70 -3.81 14.03
C LEU A 312 29.48 -4.50 14.65
N ASP A 313 28.71 -3.73 15.42
CA ASP A 313 27.49 -4.22 16.06
C ASP A 313 26.46 -4.70 15.00
N PRO A 314 25.98 -5.95 15.06
CA PRO A 314 24.95 -6.46 14.16
C PRO A 314 23.69 -5.57 14.09
N ALA A 315 23.30 -4.90 15.18
CA ALA A 315 22.14 -4.03 15.19
C ALA A 315 22.36 -2.75 14.36
N VAL A 316 23.58 -2.22 14.35
CA VAL A 316 23.96 -1.08 13.49
C VAL A 316 23.95 -1.50 12.03
N LEU A 317 24.50 -2.67 11.73
CA LEU A 317 24.54 -3.21 10.36
C LEU A 317 23.15 -3.59 9.83
N GLU A 318 22.25 -4.13 10.67
CA GLU A 318 20.87 -4.38 10.26
C GLU A 318 20.14 -3.07 9.97
N ARG A 319 20.33 -2.02 10.78
CA ARG A 319 19.74 -0.71 10.48
C ARG A 319 20.25 -0.12 9.17
N MET A 320 21.56 -0.21 8.94
CA MET A 320 22.17 0.17 7.67
C MET A 320 21.54 -0.61 6.50
N ARG A 321 21.41 -1.94 6.64
CA ARG A 321 20.80 -2.79 5.61
C ARG A 321 19.37 -2.36 5.30
N GLN A 322 18.61 -2.12 6.37
CA GLN A 322 17.21 -1.71 6.30
C GLN A 322 17.07 -0.37 5.59
N ASN A 323 17.92 0.62 5.92
CA ASN A 323 17.87 1.93 5.30
C ASN A 323 18.21 1.90 3.81
N LEU A 324 19.33 1.26 3.45
CA LEU A 324 19.86 1.28 2.09
C LEU A 324 19.12 0.37 1.11
N PHE A 325 18.79 -0.85 1.55
CA PHE A 325 18.38 -1.91 0.63
C PHE A 325 16.91 -2.29 0.80
N VAL A 326 16.35 -2.23 2.00
CA VAL A 326 15.05 -2.84 2.31
C VAL A 326 13.89 -1.83 2.33
N GLN A 327 14.09 -0.66 2.93
CA GLN A 327 13.04 0.35 3.04
C GLN A 327 12.99 1.21 1.77
N GLN A 328 11.77 1.52 1.33
CA GLN A 328 11.55 2.58 0.33
C GLN A 328 11.38 3.91 1.05
N HIS A 329 11.90 4.97 0.43
CA HIS A 329 11.88 6.32 0.99
C HIS A 329 11.21 7.29 0.03
N ASP A 330 10.61 8.33 0.59
CA ASP A 330 10.13 9.50 -0.15
C ASP A 330 11.35 10.37 -0.53
N ILE A 331 11.83 10.24 -1.78
CA ILE A 331 13.05 10.86 -2.28
C ILE A 331 12.71 12.13 -3.03
N SER A 332 13.30 13.25 -2.61
CA SER A 332 13.14 14.53 -3.32
C SER A 332 14.00 14.56 -4.59
N LEU A 333 13.33 14.70 -5.75
CA LEU A 333 13.94 14.88 -7.06
C LEU A 333 14.10 16.38 -7.43
N GLY A 334 13.35 17.24 -6.75
CA GLY A 334 13.37 18.68 -6.95
C GLY A 334 12.33 19.42 -6.09
N PRO A 335 12.15 20.73 -6.32
CA PRO A 335 11.15 21.54 -5.63
C PRO A 335 9.72 20.97 -5.80
N ASN A 336 9.10 20.56 -4.69
CA ASN A 336 7.80 19.88 -4.63
C ASN A 336 7.72 18.56 -5.43
N GLU A 337 8.86 17.96 -5.76
CA GLU A 337 8.93 16.70 -6.50
C GLU A 337 9.48 15.63 -5.58
N VAL A 338 8.62 14.66 -5.25
CA VAL A 338 8.93 13.55 -4.36
C VAL A 338 8.48 12.27 -5.04
N GLU A 339 9.38 11.29 -5.12
CA GLU A 339 9.10 9.95 -5.61
C GLU A 339 9.41 8.93 -4.53
N ARG A 340 8.50 7.98 -4.33
CA ARG A 340 8.69 6.90 -3.35
C ARG A 340 9.29 5.68 -4.03
N GLY A 341 10.43 5.21 -3.55
CA GLY A 341 11.09 4.03 -4.11
C GLY A 341 12.40 3.69 -3.42
N TYR A 342 13.16 2.76 -4.01
CA TYR A 342 14.49 2.40 -3.54
C TYR A 342 15.55 3.39 -4.05
N PHE A 343 16.62 3.60 -3.28
CA PHE A 343 17.74 4.44 -3.71
C PHE A 343 18.39 3.91 -4.99
N THR A 344 18.80 4.82 -5.88
CA THR A 344 19.55 4.47 -7.09
C THR A 344 20.77 3.59 -6.73
N PRO A 345 20.96 2.42 -7.36
CA PRO A 345 22.03 1.51 -6.99
C PRO A 345 23.42 2.08 -7.26
N ASP A 346 24.31 1.95 -6.28
CA ASP A 346 25.70 2.39 -6.37
C ASP A 346 26.66 1.20 -6.31
N ASP A 347 27.56 1.14 -7.29
CA ASP A 347 28.56 0.08 -7.41
C ASP A 347 29.51 0.02 -6.19
N GLY A 348 29.87 1.18 -5.63
CA GLY A 348 30.78 1.26 -4.50
C GLY A 348 30.14 0.79 -3.20
N ILE A 349 28.87 1.12 -2.97
CA ILE A 349 28.11 0.61 -1.82
C ILE A 349 27.92 -0.90 -1.92
N ALA A 350 27.56 -1.40 -3.11
CA ALA A 350 27.44 -2.84 -3.37
C ALA A 350 28.74 -3.59 -3.05
N ASP A 351 29.88 -3.09 -3.56
CA ASP A 351 31.19 -3.69 -3.34
C ASP A 351 31.63 -3.65 -1.87
N LEU A 352 31.30 -2.56 -1.16
CA LEU A 352 31.59 -2.44 0.28
C LEU A 352 30.80 -3.45 1.10
N TRP A 353 29.50 -3.62 0.82
CA TRP A 353 28.67 -4.58 1.53
C TRP A 353 29.11 -6.03 1.27
N ASP A 354 29.32 -6.39 0.00
CA ASP A 354 29.81 -7.71 -0.36
C ASP A 354 31.18 -7.99 0.24
N GLY A 355 32.06 -6.99 0.22
CA GLY A 355 33.36 -7.11 0.85
C GLY A 355 33.25 -7.38 2.35
N ALA A 356 32.35 -6.67 3.05
CA ALA A 356 32.12 -6.85 4.47
C ALA A 356 31.56 -8.25 4.76
N ALA A 357 30.51 -8.69 4.04
CA ALA A 357 29.90 -10.01 4.22
C ALA A 357 30.86 -11.17 3.87
N ASN A 358 31.74 -10.98 2.89
CA ASN A 358 32.70 -11.99 2.44
C ASN A 358 34.06 -11.91 3.14
N GLY A 359 34.32 -10.88 3.95
CA GLY A 359 35.57 -10.71 4.68
C GLY A 359 36.75 -10.38 3.76
N THR A 360 36.49 -9.70 2.64
CA THR A 360 37.50 -9.37 1.62
C THR A 360 37.91 -7.90 1.63
N LEU A 361 37.33 -7.07 2.51
CA LEU A 361 37.74 -5.68 2.66
C LEU A 361 39.17 -5.57 3.21
N ASP A 362 39.96 -4.69 2.61
CA ASP A 362 41.21 -4.22 3.19
C ASP A 362 40.94 -3.17 4.29
N ALA A 363 42.01 -2.66 4.92
CA ALA A 363 41.87 -1.68 6.00
C ALA A 363 41.11 -0.40 5.58
N ASN A 364 41.27 0.03 4.33
CA ASN A 364 40.56 1.19 3.81
C ASN A 364 39.09 0.86 3.55
N GLY A 365 38.79 -0.31 2.99
CA GLY A 365 37.44 -0.83 2.81
C GLY A 365 36.69 -0.95 4.13
N LEU A 366 37.33 -1.48 5.17
CA LEU A 366 36.76 -1.58 6.52
C LEU A 366 36.41 -0.19 7.09
N SER A 367 37.32 0.79 6.92
CA SER A 367 37.05 2.17 7.36
C SER A 367 35.88 2.80 6.60
N ARG A 368 35.82 2.62 5.28
CA ARG A 368 34.72 3.11 4.44
C ARG A 368 33.39 2.46 4.81
N PHE A 369 33.36 1.14 5.00
CA PHE A 369 32.15 0.42 5.40
C PHE A 369 31.65 0.86 6.79
N ARG A 370 32.56 1.05 7.75
CA ARG A 370 32.23 1.63 9.06
C ARG A 370 31.60 3.01 8.93
N ASN A 371 32.19 3.90 8.12
CA ASN A 371 31.68 5.27 7.98
C ASN A 371 30.32 5.30 7.29
N LEU A 372 30.12 4.44 6.29
CA LEU A 372 28.82 4.24 5.65
C LEU A 372 27.79 3.72 6.67
N ALA A 373 28.13 2.72 7.49
CA ALA A 373 27.23 2.23 8.55
C ALA A 373 26.82 3.34 9.54
N ALA A 374 27.76 4.21 9.92
CA ALA A 374 27.47 5.37 10.76
C ALA A 374 26.56 6.40 10.07
N HIS A 375 26.79 6.66 8.78
CA HIS A 375 25.97 7.55 7.95
C HIS A 375 24.52 7.05 7.94
N GLU A 376 24.31 5.81 7.49
CA GLU A 376 22.98 5.21 7.32
C GLU A 376 22.22 5.08 8.63
N TYR A 377 22.91 4.76 9.73
CA TYR A 377 22.28 4.66 11.04
C TYR A 377 21.72 6.02 11.49
N VAL A 378 22.54 7.08 11.42
CA VAL A 378 22.13 8.42 11.86
C VAL A 378 21.07 8.98 10.94
N GLU A 379 21.20 8.80 9.62
CA GLU A 379 20.18 9.19 8.65
C GLU A 379 18.83 8.55 8.98
N ASN A 380 18.81 7.23 9.13
CA ASN A 380 17.58 6.49 9.41
C ASN A 380 16.94 6.93 10.73
N LYS A 381 17.74 7.18 11.77
CA LYS A 381 17.25 7.69 13.07
C LYS A 381 16.68 9.11 13.00
N LEU A 382 17.28 9.99 12.20
CA LEU A 382 16.75 11.33 11.97
C LEU A 382 15.43 11.28 11.18
N MET A 383 15.29 10.32 10.24
CA MET A 383 14.01 10.07 9.56
C MET A 383 12.93 9.53 10.51
N GLU A 384 13.27 8.61 11.43
CA GLU A 384 12.37 8.16 12.50
C GLU A 384 11.91 9.33 13.40
N ALA A 385 12.77 10.33 13.60
CA ALA A 385 12.46 11.57 14.33
C ALA A 385 11.63 12.59 13.51
N GLY A 386 11.22 12.24 12.29
CA GLY A 386 10.31 13.02 11.45
C GLY A 386 11.01 14.03 10.52
N LEU A 387 12.33 13.95 10.33
CA LEU A 387 12.99 14.69 9.25
C LEU A 387 12.74 13.97 7.91
N PRO A 388 12.57 14.69 6.79
CA PRO A 388 12.57 14.06 5.48
C PRO A 388 13.97 13.53 5.15
N TYR A 389 14.07 12.51 4.28
CA TYR A 389 15.36 12.05 3.74
C TYR A 389 16.20 13.23 3.23
N ARG A 390 15.60 14.01 2.32
CA ARG A 390 16.07 15.33 1.87
C ARG A 390 14.87 16.27 1.74
N PRO A 391 15.05 17.58 1.93
CA PRO A 391 13.95 18.53 1.81
C PRO A 391 13.46 18.64 0.37
N SER A 392 12.14 18.69 0.19
CA SER A 392 11.49 18.99 -1.10
C SER A 392 10.89 20.40 -1.16
N HIS A 393 11.00 21.18 -0.09
CA HIS A 393 10.46 22.54 -0.05
C HIS A 393 11.18 23.45 -1.07
N PRO A 394 10.48 24.32 -1.82
CA PRO A 394 11.11 25.18 -2.83
C PRO A 394 12.25 26.06 -2.30
N ASP A 395 12.12 26.56 -1.07
CA ASP A 395 13.17 27.40 -0.44
C ASP A 395 14.42 26.58 -0.03
N ALA A 396 14.39 25.26 -0.17
CA ALA A 396 15.55 24.39 -0.02
C ALA A 396 16.39 24.30 -1.31
N PHE A 397 16.05 25.05 -2.34
CA PHE A 397 16.75 25.09 -3.62
C PHE A 397 17.12 26.53 -4.01
N ASP A 398 18.28 26.72 -4.64
CA ASP A 398 18.68 28.02 -5.18
C ASP A 398 18.05 28.29 -6.56
N ALA A 399 18.38 29.45 -7.13
CA ALA A 399 17.84 29.86 -8.43
C ALA A 399 18.22 28.93 -9.59
N ASP A 400 19.29 28.14 -9.43
CA ASP A 400 19.76 27.17 -10.41
C ASP A 400 19.19 25.76 -10.14
N GLY A 401 18.32 25.61 -9.13
CA GLY A 401 17.72 24.33 -8.74
C GLY A 401 18.65 23.44 -7.92
N MET A 402 19.75 23.98 -7.40
CA MET A 402 20.68 23.24 -6.54
C MET A 402 20.25 23.30 -5.08
N ARG A 403 20.40 22.19 -4.36
CA ARG A 403 20.00 22.11 -2.94
C ARG A 403 20.82 23.06 -2.05
N ILE A 404 20.13 23.78 -1.19
CA ILE A 404 20.67 24.64 -0.15
C ILE A 404 20.63 23.90 1.18
N LEU A 405 21.81 23.71 1.79
CA LEU A 405 21.89 23.20 3.16
C LEU A 405 21.53 24.33 4.12
N SER A 406 20.40 24.21 4.81
CA SER A 406 19.86 25.24 5.69
C SER A 406 19.20 24.64 6.93
N ARG A 407 19.16 25.41 8.01
CA ARG A 407 18.52 24.98 9.27
C ARG A 407 17.00 24.95 9.16
N GLU A 408 16.45 25.77 8.27
CA GLU A 408 15.03 25.95 8.03
C GLU A 408 14.42 24.71 7.34
N HIS A 409 15.19 24.05 6.46
CA HIS A 409 14.77 22.86 5.73
C HIS A 409 15.82 21.73 5.86
N PRO A 410 15.96 21.12 7.05
CA PRO A 410 16.95 20.07 7.27
C PRO A 410 16.50 18.75 6.63
N GLY A 411 17.43 18.06 5.97
CA GLY A 411 17.30 16.67 5.54
C GLY A 411 18.08 15.74 6.46
N ALA A 412 17.56 14.54 6.70
CA ALA A 412 18.24 13.51 7.45
C ALA A 412 19.58 13.12 6.81
N HIS A 413 19.60 12.95 5.47
CA HIS A 413 20.80 12.65 4.70
C HIS A 413 21.87 13.75 4.83
N ASP A 414 21.42 15.01 4.82
CA ASP A 414 22.32 16.15 4.83
C ASP A 414 22.94 16.42 6.22
N LEU A 415 22.41 15.79 7.27
CA LEU A 415 22.90 15.85 8.65
C LEU A 415 23.66 14.58 9.07
N ALA A 416 23.55 13.49 8.31
CA ALA A 416 24.27 12.27 8.59
C ALA A 416 25.81 12.48 8.51
N PRO A 417 26.62 11.75 9.31
CA PRO A 417 28.07 11.86 9.28
C PRO A 417 28.62 11.74 7.85
N ASN A 418 29.54 12.63 7.46
CA ASN A 418 30.11 12.57 6.11
C ASN A 418 31.05 11.37 5.97
N GLU A 419 30.63 10.36 5.19
CA GLU A 419 31.37 9.11 5.00
C GLU A 419 32.72 9.28 4.29
N TRP A 420 32.87 10.35 3.50
CA TRP A 420 34.07 10.66 2.71
C TRP A 420 35.07 11.54 3.47
N ARG A 421 34.72 12.03 4.67
CA ARG A 421 35.58 12.86 5.53
C ARG A 421 35.68 12.31 6.96
N PRO A 422 36.29 11.13 7.15
CA PRO A 422 36.39 10.49 8.46
C PRO A 422 37.08 11.33 9.54
N ASP A 423 38.01 12.21 9.16
CA ASP A 423 38.71 13.08 10.10
C ASP A 423 37.87 14.26 10.60
N ALA A 424 36.79 14.59 9.88
CA ALA A 424 35.91 15.72 10.18
C ALA A 424 34.45 15.47 9.72
N PRO A 425 33.81 14.39 10.20
CA PRO A 425 32.54 13.89 9.65
C PRO A 425 31.39 14.88 9.84
N PHE A 426 31.46 15.73 10.88
CA PHE A 426 30.43 16.71 11.23
C PHE A 426 30.77 18.15 10.80
N GLN A 427 31.85 18.37 10.03
CA GLN A 427 32.25 19.74 9.65
C GLN A 427 31.16 20.51 8.90
N HIS A 428 30.34 19.78 8.13
CA HIS A 428 29.26 20.35 7.32
C HIS A 428 28.09 20.88 8.16
N TRP A 429 27.95 20.46 9.43
CA TRP A 429 26.91 20.90 10.35
C TRP A 429 26.91 22.41 10.60
N ALA A 430 28.05 23.08 10.41
CA ALA A 430 28.14 24.54 10.49
C ALA A 430 27.21 25.25 9.49
N ARG A 431 26.84 24.61 8.36
CA ARG A 431 25.86 25.13 7.40
C ARG A 431 24.44 25.15 7.94
N PHE A 432 24.14 24.28 8.90
CA PHE A 432 22.88 24.24 9.64
C PHE A 432 22.95 25.07 10.94
N GLY A 433 24.07 25.76 11.20
CA GLY A 433 24.30 26.47 12.45
C GLY A 433 24.52 25.57 13.67
N ILE A 434 24.89 24.30 13.45
CA ILE A 434 25.13 23.31 14.51
C ILE A 434 26.64 23.14 14.71
N ASP A 435 27.11 23.22 15.96
CA ASP A 435 28.52 22.97 16.29
C ASP A 435 28.78 21.48 16.52
N GLY A 436 29.34 20.81 15.52
CA GLY A 436 29.78 19.41 15.60
C GLY A 436 31.27 19.22 15.96
N SER A 437 32.03 20.29 16.23
CA SER A 437 33.50 20.23 16.32
C SER A 437 34.04 19.36 17.47
N GLY A 438 33.29 19.27 18.57
CA GLY A 438 33.61 18.43 19.73
C GLY A 438 33.09 16.99 19.64
N LEU A 439 32.24 16.69 18.66
CA LEU A 439 31.59 15.37 18.55
C LEU A 439 32.55 14.36 17.90
N ARG A 440 32.54 13.13 18.41
CA ARG A 440 33.37 12.02 17.92
C ARG A 440 32.52 10.76 17.86
N MET A 441 32.74 9.94 16.82
CA MET A 441 32.12 8.61 16.72
C MET A 441 33.08 7.60 17.33
N ALA A 442 32.59 6.76 18.23
CA ALA A 442 33.33 5.63 18.79
C ALA A 442 33.76 4.67 17.67
N ASP A 443 34.91 4.02 17.81
CA ASP A 443 35.44 3.12 16.78
C ASP A 443 34.46 1.97 16.46
N ASP A 444 33.73 1.48 17.47
CA ASP A 444 32.70 0.44 17.38
C ASP A 444 31.29 0.96 17.06
N LEU A 445 31.15 2.29 16.88
CA LEU A 445 29.87 2.97 16.62
C LEU A 445 28.83 2.89 17.76
N SER A 446 29.25 2.54 18.97
CA SER A 446 28.35 2.42 20.13
C SER A 446 27.65 3.72 20.56
N ASN A 447 28.16 4.88 20.13
CA ASN A 447 27.65 6.19 20.54
C ASN A 447 26.86 6.93 19.44
N LEU A 448 26.37 6.23 18.40
CA LEU A 448 25.63 6.87 17.31
C LEU A 448 24.33 7.53 17.77
N ASP A 449 23.67 7.03 18.82
CA ASP A 449 22.49 7.71 19.38
C ASP A 449 22.86 9.08 19.98
N GLU A 450 24.05 9.26 20.57
CA GLU A 450 24.52 10.57 21.04
C GLU A 450 24.73 11.55 19.87
N VAL A 451 25.13 11.03 18.71
CA VAL A 451 25.27 11.81 17.47
C VAL A 451 23.91 12.27 16.97
N VAL A 452 22.91 11.38 16.95
CA VAL A 452 21.52 11.71 16.59
C VAL A 452 20.98 12.78 17.54
N GLU A 453 21.14 12.59 18.85
CA GLU A 453 20.70 13.58 19.84
C GLU A 453 21.40 14.93 19.67
N ALA A 454 22.70 14.95 19.34
CA ALA A 454 23.43 16.18 19.08
C ALA A 454 22.88 16.93 17.86
N ALA A 455 22.53 16.21 16.79
CA ALA A 455 21.89 16.78 15.61
C ALA A 455 20.50 17.37 15.94
N LEU A 456 19.64 16.61 16.61
CA LEU A 456 18.29 17.05 16.99
C LEU A 456 18.32 18.25 17.95
N ARG A 457 19.17 18.20 18.99
CA ARG A 457 19.39 19.33 19.90
C ARG A 457 19.89 20.56 19.15
N GLY A 458 20.80 20.39 18.19
CA GLY A 458 21.30 21.48 17.35
C GLY A 458 20.22 22.13 16.49
N LEU A 459 19.20 21.36 16.10
CA LEU A 459 18.02 21.85 15.39
C LEU A 459 16.93 22.44 16.30
N GLU A 460 17.07 22.35 17.63
CA GLU A 460 16.00 22.63 18.60
C GLU A 460 14.76 21.71 18.45
N ARG A 461 14.98 20.42 18.17
CA ARG A 461 13.93 19.40 18.03
C ARG A 461 14.03 18.28 19.05
#